data_AF-A0A379RWR4-F1
#
_entry.id   AF-A0A379RWR4-F1
#
_cell.length_a   1.000
_cell.length_b   1.000
_cell.length_c   1.000
_cell.angle_alpha   90.00
_cell.angle_beta   90.00
_cell.angle_gamma   90.00
#
_symmetry.space_group_name_H-M   'P 1'
#
loop_
_entity.id
_entity.type
_entity.pdbx_description
1 polymer ?
#
loop_
_entity_poly.entity_id
_entity_poly.type
_entity_poly.pdbx_seq_one_letter_code
_entity_poly.pdbx_strand_id
1 'polypeptide(L)'
;MWQVELTPFSDTDRAIATSIVDAVDDTGYLTVSLDDIRESMGDEEVDLDEVEAVLKRIQRFDPVGVAAKDLRDCLLIQLSQFDKSTPWLEEARLIICDHLDLLANHDFRTLMRVTRLKEEELKEAVNLIQSLDPRPGQSIQTGEPEYIIPDVLVRKHNGRWTVELNGDSIPRLQINQRYAAMCNNARNDADSQFIRSNLQDAKWLIKSLESRNDTLLRVSRCIVEQQQAFFEQGEEYMKPMVLADIAQAVEMHESTISRVTTQKYLHSPRGIF
;
A
#
# COMPACT_ATOMS: atom_id res chain seq x y z
N MET A 1 -9.07 -7.37 -18.60
CA MET A 1 -9.38 -6.89 -19.97
C MET A 1 -8.81 -7.76 -21.09
N TRP A 2 -7.50 -7.99 -21.18
CA TRP A 2 -6.88 -8.74 -22.31
C TRP A 2 -7.56 -10.08 -22.68
N GLN A 3 -7.94 -10.90 -21.69
CA GLN A 3 -8.57 -12.19 -21.94
C GLN A 3 -10.02 -12.11 -22.42
N VAL A 4 -10.75 -11.04 -22.05
CA VAL A 4 -12.11 -10.78 -22.57
C VAL A 4 -12.03 -10.43 -24.05
N GLU A 5 -11.00 -9.69 -24.46
CA GLU A 5 -10.81 -9.32 -25.87
C GLU A 5 -10.46 -10.51 -26.78
N LEU A 6 -9.65 -11.44 -26.26
CA LEU A 6 -9.20 -12.64 -26.99
C LEU A 6 -10.25 -13.76 -27.00
N THR A 7 -11.19 -13.75 -26.06
CA THR A 7 -12.23 -14.78 -25.98
C THR A 7 -13.38 -14.43 -26.94
N PRO A 8 -13.87 -15.39 -27.74
CA PRO A 8 -15.03 -15.15 -28.60
C PRO A 8 -16.30 -15.06 -27.75
N PHE A 9 -16.66 -13.84 -27.37
CA PHE A 9 -17.94 -13.47 -26.76
C PHE A 9 -18.85 -12.80 -27.79
N SER A 10 -20.17 -12.95 -27.63
CA SER A 10 -21.14 -12.09 -28.34
C SER A 10 -20.97 -10.64 -27.89
N ASP A 11 -21.58 -9.70 -28.60
CA ASP A 11 -21.53 -8.28 -28.22
C ASP A 11 -22.20 -8.03 -26.86
N THR A 12 -23.27 -8.76 -26.55
CA THR A 12 -23.94 -8.73 -25.24
C THR A 12 -23.03 -9.33 -24.16
N ASP A 13 -22.54 -10.56 -24.35
CA ASP A 13 -21.65 -11.26 -23.41
C ASP A 13 -20.40 -10.44 -23.06
N ARG A 14 -19.85 -9.72 -24.05
CA ARG A 14 -18.69 -8.85 -23.87
C ARG A 14 -19.00 -7.66 -22.97
N ALA A 15 -20.18 -7.07 -23.09
CA ALA A 15 -20.63 -6.01 -22.20
C ALA A 15 -20.78 -6.54 -20.76
N ILE A 16 -21.42 -7.71 -20.60
CA ILE A 16 -21.53 -8.40 -19.30
C ILE A 16 -20.13 -8.66 -18.72
N ALA A 17 -19.22 -9.20 -19.52
CA ALA A 17 -17.88 -9.55 -19.08
C ALA A 17 -17.07 -8.33 -18.64
N THR A 18 -17.25 -7.20 -19.33
CA THR A 18 -16.60 -5.94 -18.97
C THR A 18 -17.13 -5.44 -17.62
N SER A 19 -18.45 -5.47 -17.42
CA SER A 19 -19.05 -5.08 -16.14
C SER A 19 -18.62 -5.99 -14.98
N ILE A 20 -18.47 -7.30 -15.23
CA ILE A 20 -17.98 -8.25 -14.22
C ILE A 20 -16.53 -7.92 -13.85
N VAL A 21 -15.65 -7.70 -14.85
CA VAL A 21 -14.23 -7.41 -14.60
C VAL A 21 -14.05 -6.10 -13.84
N ASP A 22 -14.85 -5.07 -14.14
CA ASP A 22 -14.82 -3.78 -13.43
C ASP A 22 -15.31 -3.88 -11.98
N ALA A 23 -16.14 -4.89 -11.69
CA ALA A 23 -16.64 -5.18 -10.35
C ALA A 23 -15.68 -6.01 -9.47
N VAL A 24 -14.55 -6.48 -10.01
CA VAL A 24 -13.56 -7.27 -9.26
C VAL A 24 -12.65 -6.34 -8.46
N ASP A 25 -12.48 -6.64 -7.18
CA ASP A 25 -11.54 -5.91 -6.31
C ASP A 25 -10.08 -6.32 -6.52
N ASP A 26 -9.16 -5.60 -5.89
CA ASP A 26 -7.74 -5.91 -6.00
C ASP A 26 -7.37 -7.30 -5.43
N THR A 27 -8.23 -7.91 -4.60
CA THR A 27 -8.00 -9.27 -4.07
C THR A 27 -8.49 -10.37 -5.01
N GLY A 28 -9.25 -10.02 -6.05
CA GLY A 28 -9.79 -10.91 -7.06
C GLY A 28 -11.23 -11.37 -6.80
N TYR A 29 -11.94 -10.78 -5.84
CA TYR A 29 -13.33 -11.10 -5.50
C TYR A 29 -14.32 -10.13 -6.14
N LEU A 30 -15.53 -10.62 -6.40
CA LEU A 30 -16.62 -9.80 -6.91
C LEU A 30 -17.23 -8.96 -5.78
N THR A 31 -17.32 -7.65 -5.99
CA THR A 31 -17.82 -6.71 -4.96
C THR A 31 -19.33 -6.49 -4.98
N VAL A 32 -19.98 -6.83 -6.09
CA VAL A 32 -21.42 -6.62 -6.32
C VAL A 32 -22.13 -7.95 -6.58
N SER A 33 -23.44 -7.99 -6.35
CA SER A 33 -24.24 -9.17 -6.66
C SER A 33 -24.49 -9.32 -8.17
N LEU A 34 -24.91 -10.51 -8.61
CA LEU A 34 -25.25 -10.72 -10.02
C LEU A 34 -26.50 -9.94 -10.44
N ASP A 35 -27.44 -9.75 -9.52
CA ASP A 35 -28.61 -8.89 -9.73
C ASP A 35 -28.21 -7.44 -9.95
N ASP A 36 -27.25 -6.92 -9.18
CA ASP A 36 -26.75 -5.54 -9.35
C ASP A 36 -26.04 -5.35 -10.70
N ILE A 37 -25.31 -6.37 -11.17
CA ILE A 37 -24.67 -6.38 -12.50
C ILE A 37 -25.74 -6.40 -13.60
N ARG A 38 -26.83 -7.14 -13.40
CA ARG A 38 -27.95 -7.14 -14.35
C ARG A 38 -28.63 -5.76 -14.40
N GLU A 39 -28.91 -5.18 -13.24
CA GLU A 39 -29.55 -3.85 -13.14
C GLU A 39 -28.67 -2.75 -13.73
N SER A 40 -27.34 -2.83 -13.57
CA SER A 40 -26.40 -1.82 -14.11
C SER A 40 -26.38 -1.79 -15.65
N MET A 41 -26.70 -2.90 -16.31
CA MET A 41 -26.76 -2.97 -17.78
C MET A 41 -28.03 -2.32 -18.34
N GLY A 42 -29.11 -2.24 -17.56
CA GLY A 42 -30.34 -1.55 -17.96
C GLY A 42 -31.07 -2.17 -19.16
N ASP A 43 -30.73 -3.40 -19.53
CA ASP A 43 -31.33 -4.15 -20.64
C ASP A 43 -32.25 -5.25 -20.09
N GLU A 44 -33.53 -5.22 -20.48
CA GLU A 44 -34.53 -6.20 -20.05
C GLU A 44 -34.37 -7.56 -20.77
N GLU A 45 -33.59 -7.62 -21.85
CA GLU A 45 -33.35 -8.87 -22.60
C GLU A 45 -32.29 -9.76 -21.94
N VAL A 46 -31.48 -9.22 -21.02
CA VAL A 46 -30.43 -9.99 -20.33
C VAL A 46 -30.99 -10.68 -19.09
N ASP A 47 -31.03 -12.00 -19.14
CA ASP A 47 -31.45 -12.82 -17.99
C ASP A 47 -30.28 -13.09 -17.03
N LEU A 48 -30.60 -13.38 -15.77
CA LEU A 48 -29.61 -13.73 -14.75
C LEU A 48 -28.78 -14.97 -15.14
N ASP A 49 -29.40 -15.91 -15.86
CA ASP A 49 -28.75 -17.11 -16.36
C ASP A 49 -27.61 -16.80 -17.36
N GLU A 50 -27.76 -15.73 -18.16
CA GLU A 50 -26.73 -15.28 -19.10
C GLU A 50 -25.55 -14.67 -18.34
N VAL A 51 -25.82 -13.83 -17.33
CA VAL A 51 -24.79 -13.26 -16.44
C VAL A 51 -24.02 -14.36 -15.72
N GLU A 52 -24.70 -15.40 -15.22
CA GLU A 52 -24.04 -16.56 -14.63
C GLU A 52 -23.16 -17.34 -15.60
N ALA A 53 -23.60 -17.49 -16.85
CA ALA A 53 -22.83 -18.20 -17.88
C ALA A 53 -21.53 -17.47 -18.20
N VAL A 54 -21.60 -16.15 -18.37
CA VAL A 54 -20.42 -15.28 -18.60
C VAL A 54 -19.50 -15.28 -17.38
N LEU A 55 -20.05 -15.17 -16.16
CA LEU A 55 -19.28 -15.24 -14.92
C LEU A 55 -18.50 -16.56 -14.81
N LYS A 56 -19.15 -17.70 -15.03
CA LYS A 56 -18.50 -19.03 -15.00
C LYS A 56 -17.38 -19.14 -16.04
N ARG A 57 -17.47 -18.41 -17.15
CA ARG A 57 -16.40 -18.33 -18.16
C ARG A 57 -15.22 -17.50 -17.67
N ILE A 58 -15.49 -16.33 -17.08
CA ILE A 58 -14.47 -15.42 -16.54
C ILE A 58 -13.75 -16.04 -15.35
N GLN A 59 -14.45 -16.78 -14.49
CA GLN A 59 -13.85 -17.47 -13.35
C GLN A 59 -12.79 -18.53 -13.73
N ARG A 60 -12.78 -18.95 -15.00
CA ARG A 60 -11.79 -19.90 -15.55
C ARG A 60 -10.65 -19.21 -16.32
N PHE A 61 -10.63 -17.88 -16.34
CA PHE A 61 -9.52 -17.10 -16.84
C PHE A 61 -8.29 -17.25 -15.94
N ASP A 62 -7.14 -16.82 -16.44
CA ASP A 62 -5.90 -16.76 -15.66
C ASP A 62 -5.82 -15.39 -14.98
N PRO A 63 -5.85 -15.29 -13.64
CA PRO A 63 -5.70 -16.36 -12.65
C PRO A 63 -7.03 -17.07 -12.31
N VAL A 64 -6.95 -18.38 -12.09
CA VAL A 64 -8.14 -19.24 -11.88
C VAL A 64 -8.81 -18.93 -10.55
N GLY A 65 -10.14 -18.84 -10.55
CA GLY A 65 -10.91 -18.46 -9.37
C GLY A 65 -11.05 -16.95 -9.17
N VAL A 66 -10.56 -16.12 -10.11
CA VAL A 66 -10.85 -14.69 -10.14
C VAL A 66 -12.35 -14.43 -10.36
N ALA A 67 -12.88 -13.32 -9.83
CA ALA A 67 -14.31 -13.00 -9.84
C ALA A 67 -15.17 -14.05 -9.11
N ALA A 68 -14.62 -14.73 -8.11
CA ALA A 68 -15.40 -15.52 -7.17
C ALA A 68 -16.24 -14.61 -6.26
N LYS A 69 -17.38 -15.11 -5.79
CA LYS A 69 -18.26 -14.38 -4.86
C LYS A 69 -17.74 -14.45 -3.42
N ASP A 70 -17.19 -15.60 -3.05
CA ASP A 70 -16.61 -15.85 -1.74
C ASP A 70 -15.38 -16.77 -1.84
N LEU A 71 -14.69 -16.94 -0.71
CA LEU A 71 -13.52 -17.82 -0.62
C LEU A 71 -13.86 -19.28 -0.96
N ARG A 72 -15.08 -19.72 -0.63
CA ARG A 72 -15.52 -21.10 -0.89
C ARG A 72 -15.62 -21.34 -2.39
N ASP A 73 -16.32 -20.47 -3.11
CA ASP A 73 -16.45 -20.50 -4.55
C ASP A 73 -15.08 -20.41 -5.22
N CYS A 74 -14.20 -19.50 -4.77
CA CYS A 74 -12.85 -19.36 -5.30
C CYS A 74 -12.09 -20.70 -5.29
N LEU A 75 -12.03 -21.34 -4.11
CA LEU A 75 -11.32 -22.61 -3.95
C LEU A 75 -12.01 -23.75 -4.73
N LEU A 76 -13.35 -23.77 -4.79
CA LEU A 76 -14.08 -24.76 -5.57
C LEU A 76 -13.86 -24.62 -7.07
N ILE A 77 -13.79 -23.39 -7.58
CA ILE A 77 -13.49 -23.10 -8.98
C ILE A 77 -12.08 -23.60 -9.31
N GLN A 78 -11.09 -23.30 -8.47
CA GLN A 78 -9.72 -23.77 -8.65
C GLN A 78 -9.63 -25.30 -8.61
N LEU A 79 -10.31 -25.95 -7.65
CA LEU A 79 -10.40 -27.42 -7.60
C LEU A 79 -11.05 -28.02 -8.83
N SER A 80 -12.04 -27.34 -9.43
CA SER A 80 -12.74 -27.84 -10.61
C SER A 80 -11.86 -27.92 -11.87
N GLN A 81 -10.70 -27.26 -11.86
CA GLN A 81 -9.72 -27.32 -12.95
C GLN A 81 -8.85 -28.58 -12.89
N PHE A 82 -8.69 -29.19 -11.71
CA PHE A 82 -7.88 -30.40 -11.57
C PHE A 82 -8.53 -31.61 -12.26
N ASP A 83 -7.69 -32.55 -12.66
CA ASP A 83 -8.17 -33.80 -13.25
C ASP A 83 -8.92 -34.64 -12.21
N LYS A 84 -9.95 -35.37 -12.64
CA LYS A 84 -10.73 -36.25 -11.76
C LYS A 84 -9.90 -37.39 -11.18
N SER A 85 -8.75 -37.71 -11.77
CA SER A 85 -7.81 -38.69 -11.22
C SER A 85 -6.95 -38.17 -10.07
N THR A 86 -7.01 -36.86 -9.76
CA THR A 86 -6.21 -36.28 -8.69
C THR A 86 -6.61 -36.89 -7.34
N PRO A 87 -5.66 -37.43 -6.57
CA PRO A 87 -5.93 -37.99 -5.24
C PRO A 87 -6.59 -36.95 -4.33
N TRP A 88 -7.54 -37.39 -3.50
CA TRP A 88 -8.17 -36.58 -2.45
C TRP A 88 -8.99 -35.38 -2.93
N LEU A 89 -9.32 -35.30 -4.23
CA LEU A 89 -10.06 -34.18 -4.80
C LEU A 89 -11.51 -34.13 -4.31
N GLU A 90 -12.18 -35.27 -4.22
CA GLU A 90 -13.57 -35.34 -3.74
C GLU A 90 -13.66 -34.97 -2.26
N GLU A 91 -12.69 -35.42 -1.47
CA GLU A 91 -12.53 -35.12 -0.06
C GLU A 91 -12.23 -33.64 0.17
N ALA A 92 -11.28 -33.06 -0.58
CA ALA A 92 -10.98 -31.64 -0.52
C ALA A 92 -12.19 -30.78 -0.88
N ARG A 93 -12.93 -31.18 -1.92
CA ARG A 93 -14.18 -30.53 -2.32
C ARG A 93 -15.23 -30.60 -1.21
N LEU A 94 -15.41 -31.74 -0.56
CA LEU A 94 -16.34 -31.90 0.56
C LEU A 94 -15.95 -30.99 1.74
N ILE A 95 -14.65 -30.93 2.08
CA ILE A 95 -14.13 -30.08 3.16
C ILE A 95 -14.44 -28.61 2.88
N ILE A 96 -14.20 -28.13 1.66
CA ILE A 96 -14.48 -26.74 1.30
C ILE A 96 -16.00 -26.48 1.24
N CYS A 97 -16.78 -27.39 0.68
CA CYS A 97 -18.23 -27.23 0.52
C CYS A 97 -19.00 -27.19 1.85
N ASP A 98 -18.59 -27.93 2.87
CA ASP A 98 -19.40 -28.11 4.09
C ASP A 98 -18.65 -27.74 5.39
N HIS A 99 -17.31 -27.73 5.38
CA HIS A 99 -16.49 -27.71 6.60
C HIS A 99 -15.31 -26.73 6.57
N LEU A 100 -15.36 -25.70 5.73
CA LEU A 100 -14.31 -24.68 5.63
C LEU A 100 -14.03 -24.00 6.99
N ASP A 101 -15.07 -23.75 7.78
CA ASP A 101 -14.95 -23.14 9.11
C ASP A 101 -14.14 -24.00 10.10
N LEU A 102 -14.25 -25.33 9.98
CA LEU A 102 -13.48 -26.24 10.83
C LEU A 102 -12.00 -26.23 10.45
N LEU A 103 -11.70 -26.07 9.16
CA LEU A 103 -10.34 -25.92 8.66
C LEU A 103 -9.72 -24.60 9.13
N ALA A 104 -10.48 -23.50 9.08
CA ALA A 104 -10.04 -22.18 9.56
C ALA A 104 -9.71 -22.18 11.06
N ASN A 105 -10.44 -22.96 11.86
CA ASN A 105 -10.21 -23.10 13.30
C ASN A 105 -9.15 -24.17 13.67
N HIS A 106 -8.51 -24.80 12.69
CA HIS A 106 -7.58 -25.92 12.88
C HIS A 106 -8.16 -27.11 13.66
N ASP A 107 -9.48 -27.35 13.60
CA ASP A 107 -10.13 -28.46 14.29
C ASP A 107 -10.10 -29.75 13.46
N PHE A 108 -8.90 -30.32 13.32
CA PHE A 108 -8.68 -31.57 12.58
C PHE A 108 -9.41 -32.77 13.20
N ARG A 109 -9.68 -32.74 14.52
CA ARG A 109 -10.36 -33.85 15.21
C ARG A 109 -11.82 -33.94 14.80
N THR A 110 -12.50 -32.80 14.73
CA THR A 110 -13.89 -32.76 14.27
C THR A 110 -13.96 -33.06 12.77
N LEU A 111 -13.03 -32.53 11.96
CA LEU A 111 -12.94 -32.86 10.54
C LEU A 111 -12.84 -34.37 10.28
N MET A 112 -11.91 -35.08 10.94
CA MET A 112 -11.78 -36.55 10.78
C MET A 112 -13.07 -37.30 11.10
N ARG A 113 -13.85 -36.84 12.10
CA ARG A 113 -15.11 -37.50 12.48
C ARG A 113 -16.19 -37.29 11.44
N VAL A 114 -16.28 -36.09 10.86
CA VAL A 114 -17.34 -35.76 9.90
C VAL A 114 -17.01 -36.29 8.51
N THR A 115 -15.76 -36.16 8.05
CA THR A 115 -15.32 -36.68 6.74
C THR A 115 -15.08 -38.19 6.73
N ARG A 116 -14.98 -38.82 7.91
CA ARG A 116 -14.68 -40.26 8.10
C ARG A 116 -13.35 -40.69 7.47
N LEU A 117 -12.41 -39.76 7.31
CA LEU A 117 -11.07 -40.01 6.79
C LEU A 117 -10.08 -40.36 7.89
N LYS A 118 -9.04 -41.11 7.55
CA LYS A 118 -7.89 -41.31 8.46
C LYS A 118 -7.02 -40.06 8.52
N GLU A 119 -6.18 -39.98 9.54
CA GLU A 119 -5.32 -38.81 9.76
C GLU A 119 -4.38 -38.53 8.56
N GLU A 120 -3.75 -39.55 7.99
CA GLU A 120 -2.85 -39.41 6.84
C GLU A 120 -3.60 -38.95 5.58
N GLU A 121 -4.81 -39.46 5.37
CA GLU A 121 -5.68 -39.12 4.24
C GLU A 121 -6.17 -37.66 4.33
N LEU A 122 -6.54 -37.24 5.55
CA LEU A 122 -6.92 -35.86 5.82
C LEU A 122 -5.75 -34.89 5.60
N LYS A 123 -4.52 -35.26 5.99
CA LYS A 123 -3.32 -34.43 5.75
C LYS A 123 -3.11 -34.19 4.26
N GLU A 124 -3.22 -35.23 3.44
CA GLU A 124 -3.09 -35.09 1.98
C GLU A 124 -4.18 -34.20 1.37
N ALA A 125 -5.43 -34.35 1.80
CA ALA A 125 -6.54 -33.49 1.37
C ALA A 125 -6.31 -32.01 1.78
N VAL A 126 -5.82 -31.78 3.01
CA VAL A 126 -5.51 -30.42 3.51
C VAL A 126 -4.32 -29.83 2.76
N ASN A 127 -3.29 -30.62 2.45
CA ASN A 127 -2.14 -30.17 1.64
C ASN A 127 -2.60 -29.74 0.24
N LEU A 128 -3.53 -30.47 -0.36
CA LEU A 128 -4.13 -30.08 -1.64
C LEU A 128 -4.84 -28.73 -1.52
N ILE A 129 -5.66 -28.52 -0.48
CA ILE A 129 -6.34 -27.23 -0.25
C ILE A 129 -5.32 -26.10 -0.02
N GLN A 130 -4.24 -26.34 0.71
CA GLN A 130 -3.19 -25.35 0.97
C GLN A 130 -2.34 -25.02 -0.26
N SER A 131 -2.36 -25.86 -1.29
CA SER A 131 -1.68 -25.58 -2.56
C SER A 131 -2.43 -24.60 -3.46
N LEU A 132 -3.71 -24.32 -3.14
CA LEU A 132 -4.58 -23.39 -3.85
C LEU A 132 -4.28 -21.94 -3.44
N ASP A 133 -4.63 -20.99 -4.30
CA ASP A 133 -4.46 -19.56 -4.02
C ASP A 133 -5.78 -18.96 -3.51
N PRO A 134 -5.89 -18.59 -2.23
CA PRO A 134 -7.11 -17.99 -1.70
C PRO A 134 -7.35 -16.56 -2.20
N ARG A 135 -6.39 -15.88 -2.83
CA ARG A 135 -6.52 -14.49 -3.29
C ARG A 135 -5.79 -14.28 -4.63
N PRO A 136 -6.34 -14.80 -5.73
CA PRO A 136 -5.67 -14.80 -7.03
C PRO A 136 -5.31 -13.38 -7.51
N GLY A 137 -6.09 -12.35 -7.14
CA GLY A 137 -5.84 -10.96 -7.54
C GLY A 137 -4.58 -10.32 -6.94
N GLN A 138 -4.13 -10.77 -5.76
CA GLN A 138 -2.97 -10.19 -5.10
C GLN A 138 -1.66 -10.43 -5.86
N SER A 139 -1.56 -11.55 -6.59
CA SER A 139 -0.39 -11.87 -7.40
C SER A 139 -0.17 -10.88 -8.56
N ILE A 140 -1.22 -10.17 -8.97
CA ILE A 140 -1.23 -9.22 -10.08
C ILE A 140 -1.12 -7.78 -9.59
N GLN A 141 -1.30 -7.51 -8.29
CA GLN A 141 -1.09 -6.18 -7.73
C GLN A 141 0.36 -5.76 -7.88
N THR A 142 0.61 -4.94 -8.90
CA THR A 142 1.89 -4.26 -9.18
C THR A 142 1.91 -2.86 -8.58
N GLY A 143 1.16 -2.61 -7.51
CA GLY A 143 1.28 -1.35 -6.78
C GLY A 143 2.71 -1.22 -6.27
N GLU A 144 3.48 -0.28 -6.80
CA GLU A 144 4.77 0.05 -6.21
C GLU A 144 4.50 0.43 -4.74
N PRO A 145 5.16 -0.22 -3.77
CA PRO A 145 4.98 0.14 -2.38
C PRO A 145 5.27 1.64 -2.20
N GLU A 146 4.32 2.38 -1.62
CA GLU A 146 4.53 3.79 -1.30
C GLU A 146 5.60 3.91 -0.21
N TYR A 147 6.81 4.27 -0.63
CA TYR A 147 7.90 4.54 0.30
C TYR A 147 7.77 5.96 0.85
N ILE A 148 7.67 6.08 2.17
CA ILE A 148 7.81 7.36 2.85
C ILE A 148 9.29 7.76 2.81
N ILE A 149 9.61 8.86 2.12
CA ILE A 149 10.95 9.43 2.13
C ILE A 149 11.12 10.25 3.41
N PRO A 150 12.00 9.83 4.34
CA PRO A 150 12.19 10.54 5.60
C PRO A 150 12.93 11.87 5.40
N ASP A 151 12.58 12.88 6.20
CA ASP A 151 13.26 14.17 6.22
C ASP A 151 14.54 14.14 7.07
N VAL A 152 14.53 13.34 8.14
CA VAL A 152 15.60 13.26 9.13
C VAL A 152 16.05 11.82 9.31
N LEU A 153 17.36 11.63 9.43
CA LEU A 153 18.00 10.34 9.61
C LEU A 153 18.71 10.28 10.95
N VAL A 154 18.39 9.25 11.74
CA VAL A 154 19.01 8.99 13.04
C VAL A 154 19.81 7.71 12.95
N ARG A 155 21.09 7.79 13.30
CA ARG A 155 22.02 6.65 13.30
C ARG A 155 22.83 6.64 14.59
N LYS A 156 23.30 5.45 14.99
CA LYS A 156 24.23 5.30 16.11
C LYS A 156 25.64 5.16 15.57
N HIS A 157 26.51 6.12 15.88
CA HIS A 157 27.92 6.09 15.48
C HIS A 157 28.81 6.16 16.72
N ASN A 158 29.70 5.18 16.90
CA ASN A 158 30.61 5.07 18.05
C ASN A 158 29.91 5.21 19.42
N GLY A 159 28.72 4.61 19.57
CA GLY A 159 27.95 4.66 20.82
C GLY A 159 27.18 5.96 21.06
N ARG A 160 27.23 6.94 20.15
CA ARG A 160 26.43 8.17 20.21
C ARG A 160 25.39 8.22 19.11
N TRP A 161 24.20 8.71 19.46
CA TRP A 161 23.15 8.98 18.48
C TRP A 161 23.47 10.26 17.71
N THR A 162 23.54 10.15 16.39
CA THR A 162 23.79 11.25 15.47
C THR A 162 22.56 11.46 14.60
N VAL A 163 22.14 12.71 14.49
CA VAL A 163 21.01 13.14 13.67
C VAL A 163 21.54 13.92 12.47
N GLU A 164 21.12 13.50 11.28
CA GLU A 164 21.48 14.09 9.99
C GLU A 164 20.20 14.38 9.20
N LEU A 165 20.21 15.38 8.33
CA LEU A 165 19.11 15.62 7.40
C LEU A 165 19.26 14.74 6.18
N ASN A 166 18.16 14.28 5.62
CA ASN A 166 18.20 13.56 4.35
C ASN A 166 18.53 14.55 3.21
N GLY A 167 19.65 14.30 2.51
CA GLY A 167 20.09 15.16 1.42
C GLY A 167 19.16 15.12 0.20
N ASP A 168 18.42 14.02 0.04
CA ASP A 168 17.52 13.81 -1.10
C ASP A 168 16.18 14.55 -0.94
N SER A 169 15.78 14.87 0.30
CA SER A 169 14.57 15.65 0.57
C SER A 169 14.81 17.17 0.50
N ILE A 170 16.08 17.62 0.43
CA ILE A 170 16.44 19.05 0.43
C ILE A 170 16.79 19.51 -1.00
N PRO A 171 16.03 20.45 -1.58
CA PRO A 171 16.37 20.99 -2.89
C PRO A 171 17.65 21.84 -2.82
N ARG A 172 18.61 21.57 -3.71
CA ARG A 172 19.82 22.39 -3.85
C ARG A 172 19.52 23.64 -4.67
N LEU A 173 19.28 24.76 -3.99
CA LEU A 173 19.03 26.05 -4.63
C LEU A 173 20.35 26.81 -4.85
N GLN A 174 20.55 27.36 -6.04
CA GLN A 174 21.68 28.24 -6.36
C GLN A 174 21.22 29.43 -7.17
N ILE A 175 21.83 30.59 -6.91
CA ILE A 175 21.56 31.81 -7.69
C ILE A 175 22.37 31.77 -8.98
N ASN A 176 21.68 31.97 -10.11
CA ASN A 176 22.36 32.09 -11.40
C ASN A 176 23.10 33.43 -11.50
N GLN A 177 24.42 33.35 -11.45
CA GLN A 177 25.32 34.52 -11.43
C GLN A 177 25.26 35.36 -12.70
N ARG A 178 24.87 34.78 -13.85
CA ARG A 178 24.76 35.52 -15.12
C ARG A 178 23.66 36.58 -15.04
N TYR A 179 22.52 36.24 -14.47
CA TYR A 179 21.42 37.18 -14.27
C TYR A 179 21.72 38.18 -13.15
N ALA A 180 22.41 37.74 -12.09
CA ALA A 180 22.85 38.66 -11.03
C ALA A 180 23.80 39.75 -11.56
N ALA A 181 24.67 39.42 -12.52
CA ALA A 181 25.58 40.38 -13.16
C ALA A 181 24.86 41.40 -14.08
N MET A 182 23.67 41.06 -14.61
CA MET A 182 22.88 41.97 -15.44
C MET A 182 22.38 43.20 -14.66
N CYS A 183 22.26 43.10 -13.33
CA CYS A 183 21.94 44.26 -12.47
C CYS A 183 22.95 45.41 -12.64
N ASN A 184 24.23 45.10 -12.83
CA ASN A 184 25.29 46.10 -13.01
C ASN A 184 25.39 46.65 -14.44
N ASN A 185 24.82 45.95 -15.44
CA ASN A 185 24.94 46.27 -16.87
C ASN A 185 23.60 46.69 -17.51
N ALA A 186 22.52 46.83 -16.74
CA ALA A 186 21.21 47.22 -17.25
C ALA A 186 21.25 48.68 -17.76
N ARG A 187 20.74 48.89 -18.98
CA ARG A 187 20.67 50.23 -19.61
C ARG A 187 19.57 51.12 -19.02
N ASN A 188 18.63 50.53 -18.28
CA ASN A 188 17.44 51.18 -17.76
C ASN A 188 17.35 50.98 -16.24
N ASP A 189 17.09 52.05 -15.49
CA ASP A 189 17.14 52.03 -14.02
C ASP A 189 16.01 51.17 -13.41
N ALA A 190 14.83 51.17 -14.05
CA ALA A 190 13.70 50.33 -13.65
C ALA A 190 14.01 48.82 -13.73
N ASP A 191 14.71 48.39 -14.79
CA ASP A 191 15.08 46.99 -14.98
C ASP A 191 16.17 46.55 -13.97
N SER A 192 17.12 47.45 -13.66
CA SER A 192 18.14 47.19 -12.63
C SER A 192 17.51 47.02 -11.24
N GLN A 193 16.57 47.90 -10.88
CA GLN A 193 15.85 47.83 -9.61
C GLN A 193 15.02 46.55 -9.48
N PHE A 194 14.34 46.13 -10.55
CA PHE A 194 13.57 44.88 -10.58
C PHE A 194 14.47 43.65 -10.34
N ILE A 195 15.59 43.55 -11.06
CA ILE A 195 16.55 42.44 -10.88
C ILE A 195 17.13 42.44 -9.47
N ARG A 196 17.41 43.62 -8.90
CA ARG A 196 17.94 43.75 -7.53
C ARG A 196 16.94 43.28 -6.47
N SER A 197 15.65 43.61 -6.62
CA SER A 197 14.57 43.14 -5.75
C SER A 197 14.48 41.61 -5.80
N ASN A 198 14.36 41.03 -7.00
CA ASN A 198 14.25 39.58 -7.15
C ASN A 198 15.48 38.84 -6.64
N LEU A 199 16.68 39.43 -6.78
CA LEU A 199 17.90 38.87 -6.20
C LEU A 199 17.88 38.90 -4.67
N GLN A 200 17.34 39.96 -4.07
CA GLN A 200 17.16 40.05 -2.62
C GLN A 200 16.16 39.01 -2.12
N ASP A 201 15.03 38.85 -2.81
CA ASP A 201 14.02 37.85 -2.48
C ASP A 201 14.57 36.43 -2.62
N ALA A 202 15.34 36.15 -3.68
CA ALA A 202 16.00 34.86 -3.87
C ALA A 202 17.01 34.56 -2.76
N LYS A 203 17.84 35.54 -2.36
CA LYS A 203 18.77 35.39 -1.24
C LYS A 203 18.03 35.16 0.08
N TRP A 204 16.93 35.87 0.29
CA TRP A 204 16.10 35.71 1.48
C TRP A 204 15.47 34.32 1.53
N LEU A 205 14.97 33.81 0.40
CA LEU A 205 14.41 32.46 0.29
C LEU A 205 15.44 31.38 0.63
N ILE A 206 16.64 31.46 0.06
CA ILE A 206 17.73 30.51 0.35
C ILE A 206 18.08 30.54 1.84
N LYS A 207 18.25 31.73 2.42
CA LYS A 207 18.53 31.88 3.85
C LYS A 207 17.39 31.36 4.73
N SER A 208 16.15 31.57 4.33
CA SER A 208 14.98 31.06 5.04
C SER A 208 14.92 29.53 5.01
N LEU A 209 15.24 28.92 3.87
CA LEU A 209 15.33 27.46 3.73
C LEU A 209 16.45 26.87 4.59
N GLU A 210 17.64 27.47 4.56
CA GLU A 210 18.76 27.08 5.43
C GLU A 210 18.38 27.19 6.91
N SER A 211 17.73 28.28 7.31
CA SER A 211 17.23 28.48 8.68
C SER A 211 16.19 27.43 9.07
N ARG A 212 15.31 27.02 8.15
CA ARG A 212 14.33 25.95 8.40
C ARG A 212 15.03 24.60 8.61
N ASN A 213 16.02 24.29 7.79
CA ASN A 213 16.79 23.05 7.89
C ASN A 213 17.60 23.00 9.18
N ASP A 214 18.26 24.09 9.57
CA ASP A 214 18.98 24.21 10.85
C ASP A 214 18.01 24.05 12.03
N THR A 215 16.83 24.66 11.95
CA THR A 215 15.79 24.51 12.98
C THR A 215 15.36 23.05 13.11
N LEU A 216 15.02 22.38 12.00
CA LEU A 216 14.62 20.98 12.00
C LEU A 216 15.70 20.10 12.62
N LEU A 217 16.96 20.31 12.24
CA LEU A 217 18.10 19.57 12.78
C LEU A 217 18.27 19.76 14.30
N ARG A 218 18.16 20.99 14.80
CA ARG A 218 18.25 21.29 16.24
C ARG A 218 17.12 20.64 17.03
N VAL A 219 15.89 20.76 16.52
CA VAL A 219 14.70 20.16 17.15
C VAL A 219 14.82 18.64 17.17
N SER A 220 15.17 18.01 16.06
CA SER A 220 15.36 16.56 16.00
C SER A 220 16.49 16.07 16.91
N ARG A 221 17.59 16.80 17.04
CA ARG A 221 18.66 16.46 18.01
C ARG A 221 18.14 16.48 19.44
N CYS A 222 17.45 17.54 19.83
CA CYS A 222 16.87 17.66 21.16
C CYS A 222 15.88 16.51 21.46
N ILE A 223 15.02 16.17 20.49
CA ILE A 223 14.08 15.05 20.62
C ILE A 223 14.83 13.72 20.81
N VAL A 224 15.85 13.46 20.00
CA VAL A 224 16.64 12.21 20.08
C VAL A 224 17.41 12.10 21.39
N GLU A 225 17.96 13.20 21.90
CA GLU A 225 18.65 13.24 23.20
C GLU A 225 17.70 12.93 24.36
N GLN A 226 16.50 13.52 24.37
CA GLN A 226 15.51 13.26 25.41
C GLN A 226 14.88 11.86 25.31
N GLN A 227 14.78 11.31 24.09
CA GLN A 227 14.24 9.98 23.80
C GLN A 227 15.31 8.90 23.65
N GLN A 228 16.50 9.08 24.23
CA GLN A 228 17.57 8.08 24.09
C GLN A 228 17.13 6.67 24.56
N ALA A 229 16.32 6.59 25.62
CA ALA A 229 15.79 5.32 26.14
C ALA A 229 14.96 4.55 25.09
N PHE A 230 14.16 5.25 24.29
CA PHE A 230 13.38 4.68 23.19
C PHE A 230 14.29 4.07 22.11
N PHE A 231 15.30 4.83 21.67
CA PHE A 231 16.21 4.38 20.61
C PHE A 231 17.12 3.24 21.07
N GLU A 232 17.41 3.12 22.37
CA GLU A 232 18.35 2.16 22.92
C GLU A 232 17.69 0.85 23.39
N GLN A 233 16.50 0.92 24.01
CA GLN A 233 15.79 -0.24 24.58
C GLN A 233 14.54 -0.64 23.79
N GLY A 234 13.91 0.27 23.05
CA GLY A 234 12.71 0.02 22.23
C GLY A 234 11.51 0.88 22.62
N GLU A 235 10.39 0.63 21.93
CA GLU A 235 9.18 1.47 21.97
C GLU A 235 8.54 1.58 23.36
N GLU A 236 8.65 0.53 24.18
CA GLU A 236 8.12 0.49 25.54
C GLU A 236 8.77 1.52 26.49
N TYR A 237 9.95 2.03 26.14
CA TYR A 237 10.70 2.98 26.96
C TYR A 237 10.55 4.44 26.48
N MET A 238 9.57 4.71 25.62
CA MET A 238 9.26 6.07 25.17
C MET A 238 8.77 6.93 26.35
N LYS A 239 9.40 8.08 26.54
CA LYS A 239 9.01 9.02 27.60
C LYS A 239 7.99 10.01 27.05
N PRO A 240 6.91 10.35 27.77
CA PRO A 240 6.06 11.45 27.36
C PRO A 240 6.86 12.75 27.37
N MET A 241 6.70 13.59 26.34
CA MET A 241 7.38 14.87 26.19
C MET A 241 6.37 15.94 25.76
N VAL A 242 6.52 17.16 26.27
CA VAL A 242 5.68 18.30 25.89
C VAL A 242 6.45 19.21 24.94
N LEU A 243 5.76 19.82 23.98
CA LEU A 243 6.38 20.76 23.02
C LEU A 243 7.04 21.96 23.73
N ALA A 244 6.50 22.36 24.89
CA ALA A 244 7.07 23.40 25.74
C ALA A 244 8.51 23.08 26.20
N ASP A 245 8.80 21.81 26.52
CA ASP A 245 10.13 21.39 26.98
C ASP A 245 11.18 21.54 25.87
N ILE A 246 10.81 21.15 24.64
CA ILE A 246 11.65 21.33 23.45
C ILE A 246 11.81 22.81 23.12
N ALA A 247 10.72 23.57 23.17
CA ALA A 247 10.71 25.00 22.88
C ALA A 247 11.67 25.76 23.81
N GLN A 248 11.70 25.41 25.10
CA GLN A 248 12.64 25.96 26.07
C GLN A 248 14.09 25.55 25.77
N ALA A 249 14.33 24.29 25.40
CA ALA A 249 15.69 23.79 25.12
C ALA A 249 16.31 24.38 23.84
N VAL A 250 15.49 24.67 22.83
CA VAL A 250 15.94 25.22 21.53
C VAL A 250 15.81 26.75 21.47
N GLU A 251 15.32 27.40 22.54
CA GLU A 251 15.07 28.84 22.63
C GLU A 251 14.14 29.36 21.52
N MET A 252 13.07 28.60 21.23
CA MET A 252 12.09 28.94 20.20
C MET A 252 10.67 28.95 20.75
N HIS A 253 9.75 29.56 20.00
CA HIS A 253 8.33 29.49 20.33
C HIS A 253 7.76 28.10 20.06
N GLU A 254 6.86 27.64 20.93
CA GLU A 254 6.16 26.35 20.79
C GLU A 254 5.45 26.20 19.43
N SER A 255 4.86 27.28 18.93
CA SER A 255 4.21 27.32 17.61
C SER A 255 5.19 27.03 16.47
N THR A 256 6.45 27.42 16.60
CA THR A 256 7.50 27.11 15.62
C THR A 256 7.87 25.63 15.68
N ILE A 257 8.00 25.05 16.88
CA ILE A 257 8.29 23.62 17.05
C ILE A 257 7.17 22.78 16.45
N SER A 258 5.92 23.07 16.79
CA SER A 258 4.73 22.37 16.26
C SER A 258 4.69 22.39 14.73
N ARG A 259 4.96 23.54 14.11
CA ARG A 259 4.99 23.66 12.63
C ARG A 259 6.13 22.87 11.99
N VAL A 260 7.28 22.79 12.66
CA VAL A 260 8.46 22.09 12.15
C VAL A 260 8.32 20.58 12.29
N THR A 261 7.66 20.08 13.34
CA THR A 261 7.46 18.63 13.55
C THR A 261 6.28 18.06 12.76
N THR A 262 5.31 18.89 12.38
CA THR A 262 4.13 18.44 11.62
C THR A 262 4.53 17.96 10.22
N GLN A 263 4.02 16.78 9.83
CA GLN A 263 4.27 16.15 8.52
C GLN A 263 5.78 16.02 8.20
N LYS A 264 6.60 15.71 9.20
CA LYS A 264 8.01 15.34 8.99
C LYS A 264 8.23 13.94 9.51
N TYR A 265 8.99 13.17 8.75
CA TYR A 265 9.30 11.80 9.09
C TYR A 265 10.77 11.66 9.48
N LEU A 266 11.00 10.86 10.52
CA LEU A 266 12.29 10.52 11.06
C LEU A 266 12.55 9.03 10.82
N HIS A 267 13.65 8.73 10.13
CA HIS A 267 14.10 7.36 9.93
C HIS A 267 15.12 6.98 10.99
N SER A 268 14.84 5.90 11.70
CA SER A 268 15.69 5.29 12.71
C SER A 268 16.05 3.85 12.32
N PRO A 269 17.01 3.20 12.98
CA PRO A 269 17.31 1.77 12.74
C PRO A 269 16.13 0.82 13.00
N ARG A 270 15.09 1.29 13.70
CA ARG A 270 13.90 0.50 14.04
C ARG A 270 12.71 0.74 13.09
N GLY A 271 12.76 1.77 12.25
CA GLY A 271 11.65 2.16 11.39
C GLY A 271 11.54 3.67 11.16
N ILE A 272 10.46 4.07 10.50
CA ILE A 272 10.12 5.46 10.16
C ILE A 272 9.02 5.93 11.11
N PHE A 273 9.17 7.13 11.69
CA PHE A 273 8.26 7.74 12.66
C PHE A 273 7.89 9.18 12.27
#